data_AF-A0A1G6NVM2-F1
#
_entry.id   AF-A0A1G6NVM2-F1
#
_cell.length_a   1.000
_cell.length_b   1.000
_cell.length_c   1.000
_cell.angle_alpha   90.00
_cell.angle_beta   90.00
_cell.angle_gamma   90.00
#
_symmetry.space_group_name_H-M   'P 1'
#
loop_
_entity.id
_entity.type
_entity.pdbx_description
1 polymer ?
#
loop_
_entity_poly.entity_id
_entity_poly.type
_entity_poly.pdbx_seq_one_letter_code
_entity_poly.pdbx_strand_id
1 'polypeptide(L)'
;MSLADHIRHESARLAALCTACGDCVRACPMTPYAPGVADAEPGAVAAGMVEVLRDGSGTPEARAWIAACTRSGVCTPACPEGIDPAFMLRLATWRAKGALGDAPLIAVKEDTQFSPKVKAFARLTLTEEEQAQWL
;
A
#
# COMPACT_ATOMS: atom_id res chain seq x y z
N MET A 1 -19.25 8.42 -11.56
CA MET A 1 -17.80 8.22 -11.37
C MET A 1 -17.60 6.84 -10.78
N SER A 2 -16.87 5.95 -11.46
CA SER A 2 -16.58 4.61 -10.95
C SER A 2 -15.52 4.65 -9.85
N LEU A 3 -15.34 3.54 -9.12
CA LEU A 3 -14.23 3.40 -8.16
C LEU A 3 -12.87 3.56 -8.86
N ALA A 4 -12.71 3.01 -10.06
CA ALA A 4 -11.49 3.13 -10.84
C ALA A 4 -11.20 4.59 -11.23
N ASP A 5 -12.24 5.34 -11.60
CA ASP A 5 -12.10 6.77 -11.92
C ASP A 5 -11.71 7.58 -10.68
N HIS A 6 -12.29 7.26 -9.52
CA HIS A 6 -11.94 7.91 -8.26
C HIS A 6 -10.48 7.63 -7.85
N ILE A 7 -10.03 6.38 -7.97
CA ILE A 7 -8.62 6.01 -7.70
C ILE A 7 -7.69 6.78 -8.61
N ARG A 8 -7.97 6.87 -9.91
CA ARG A 8 -7.16 7.64 -10.86
C ARG A 8 -7.13 9.13 -10.52
N HIS A 9 -8.30 9.71 -10.25
CA HIS A 9 -8.43 11.12 -9.91
C HIS A 9 -7.60 11.48 -8.66
N GLU A 10 -7.78 10.75 -7.56
CA GLU A 10 -7.04 11.03 -6.33
C GLU A 10 -5.56 10.73 -6.44
N SER A 11 -5.19 9.66 -7.17
CA SER A 11 -3.77 9.36 -7.42
C SER A 11 -3.09 10.50 -8.15
N ALA A 12 -3.71 11.03 -9.22
CA ALA A 12 -3.17 12.16 -9.97
C ALA A 12 -3.10 13.44 -9.13
N ARG A 13 -4.17 13.76 -8.38
CA ARG A 13 -4.23 14.96 -7.54
C ARG A 13 -3.15 14.97 -6.46
N LEU A 14 -3.00 13.88 -5.72
CA LEU A 14 -1.99 13.77 -4.65
C LEU A 14 -0.58 13.68 -5.22
N ALA A 15 -0.39 12.96 -6.32
CA ALA A 15 0.90 12.88 -7.00
C ALA A 15 1.38 14.25 -7.51
N ALA A 16 0.47 15.15 -7.91
CA ALA A 16 0.82 16.51 -8.34
C ALA A 16 1.30 17.41 -7.19
N LEU A 17 0.89 17.13 -5.95
CA LEU A 17 1.24 17.91 -4.76
C LEU A 17 2.52 17.41 -4.07
N CYS A 18 2.90 16.16 -4.32
CA CYS A 18 4.08 15.56 -3.70
C CYS A 18 5.38 16.12 -4.30
N THR A 19 6.28 16.59 -3.43
CA THR A 19 7.63 17.08 -3.79
C THR A 19 8.67 15.98 -3.89
N ALA A 20 8.30 14.73 -3.54
CA ALA A 20 9.22 13.61 -3.36
C ALA A 20 10.36 13.87 -2.37
N CYS A 21 10.11 14.64 -1.30
CA CYS A 21 11.11 14.94 -0.24
C CYS A 21 11.58 13.68 0.53
N GLY A 22 10.71 12.66 0.66
CA GLY A 22 11.04 11.38 1.28
C GLY A 22 10.84 11.30 2.80
N ASP A 23 10.33 12.35 3.46
CA ASP A 23 10.15 12.34 4.93
C ASP A 23 9.15 11.27 5.39
N CYS A 24 8.14 10.98 4.58
CA CYS A 24 7.22 9.86 4.78
C CYS A 24 7.93 8.49 4.78
N VAL A 25 8.98 8.33 3.98
CA VAL A 25 9.80 7.11 3.93
C VAL A 25 10.72 7.03 5.15
N ARG A 26 11.36 8.15 5.54
CA ARG A 26 12.21 8.23 6.75
C ARG A 26 11.43 7.91 8.02
N ALA A 27 10.19 8.38 8.12
CA ALA A 27 9.34 8.17 9.28
C ALA A 27 8.70 6.76 9.33
N CYS A 28 8.73 6.01 8.23
CA CYS A 28 8.00 4.74 8.14
C CYS A 28 8.71 3.64 8.94
N PRO A 29 8.03 2.97 9.89
CA PRO A 29 8.61 1.88 10.68
C PRO A 29 8.89 0.62 9.83
N MET A 30 8.32 0.54 8.63
CA MET A 30 8.52 -0.60 7.73
C MET A 30 9.74 -0.45 6.82
N THR A 31 10.36 0.73 6.76
CA THR A 31 11.55 0.99 5.92
C THR A 31 12.69 -0.01 6.17
N PRO A 32 13.06 -0.37 7.41
CA PRO A 32 14.13 -1.36 7.65
C PRO A 32 13.80 -2.78 7.17
N TYR A 33 12.52 -3.10 6.99
CA TYR A 33 12.05 -4.45 6.63
C TYR A 33 11.69 -4.57 5.15
N ALA A 34 11.68 -3.46 4.40
CA ALA A 34 11.42 -3.46 2.98
C ALA A 34 12.75 -3.63 2.21
N PRO A 35 12.90 -4.67 1.37
CA PRO A 35 14.16 -4.96 0.68
C PRO A 35 14.72 -3.75 -0.07
N GLY A 36 15.98 -3.38 0.22
CA GLY A 36 16.72 -2.28 -0.42
C GLY A 36 16.29 -0.87 -0.01
N VAL A 37 15.20 -0.69 0.76
CA VAL A 37 14.65 0.64 1.07
C VAL A 37 15.49 1.35 2.14
N ALA A 38 16.05 0.62 3.09
CA ALA A 38 16.88 1.21 4.16
C ALA A 38 18.16 1.89 3.64
N ASP A 39 18.71 1.38 2.53
CA ASP A 39 19.95 1.89 1.92
C ASP A 39 19.69 2.88 0.77
N ALA A 40 18.41 3.05 0.39
CA ALA A 40 18.02 3.92 -0.71
C ALA A 40 17.82 5.37 -0.25
N GLU A 41 18.06 6.32 -1.16
CA GLU A 41 17.71 7.71 -0.92
C GLU A 41 16.19 7.86 -0.74
N PRO A 42 15.69 8.34 0.42
CA PRO A 42 14.25 8.34 0.72
C PRO A 42 13.40 9.12 -0.29
N GLY A 43 13.96 10.19 -0.85
CA GLY A 43 13.29 10.95 -1.91
C GLY A 43 13.11 10.14 -3.20
N ALA A 44 14.06 9.27 -3.55
CA ALA A 44 13.94 8.39 -4.72
C ALA A 44 12.85 7.31 -4.49
N VAL A 45 12.74 6.78 -3.27
CA VAL A 45 11.66 5.84 -2.91
C VAL A 45 10.29 6.52 -3.00
N ALA A 46 10.17 7.75 -2.46
CA ALA A 46 8.94 8.53 -2.57
C ALA A 46 8.60 8.87 -4.03
N ALA A 47 9.58 9.27 -4.84
CA ALA A 47 9.40 9.53 -6.27
C ALA A 47 8.91 8.29 -7.01
N GLY A 48 9.47 7.11 -6.74
CA GLY A 48 9.00 5.86 -7.33
C GLY A 48 7.57 5.50 -6.93
N MET A 49 7.12 5.83 -5.70
CA MET A 49 5.71 5.69 -5.33
C MET A 49 4.82 6.67 -6.10
N VAL A 50 5.27 7.91 -6.32
CA VAL A 50 4.58 8.89 -7.17
C VAL A 50 4.46 8.41 -8.61
N GLU A 51 5.48 7.76 -9.16
CA GLU A 51 5.42 7.13 -10.48
C GLU A 51 4.34 6.04 -10.54
N VAL A 52 4.24 5.17 -9.53
CA VAL A 52 3.18 4.14 -9.45
C VAL A 52 1.78 4.77 -9.42
N LEU A 53 1.62 5.92 -8.75
CA LEU A 53 0.35 6.67 -8.76
C LEU A 53 0.01 7.26 -10.14
N ARG A 54 1.01 7.48 -11.00
CA ARG A 54 0.90 8.04 -12.36
C ARG A 54 1.02 6.97 -13.45
N ASP A 55 0.56 5.75 -13.19
CA ASP A 55 0.58 4.61 -14.13
C ASP A 55 1.98 4.10 -14.53
N GLY A 56 3.05 4.58 -13.87
CA GLY A 56 4.41 4.06 -14.00
C GLY A 56 4.66 2.80 -13.14
N SER A 57 5.82 2.19 -13.32
CA SER A 57 6.22 0.97 -12.59
C SER A 57 6.94 1.23 -11.27
N GLY A 58 7.44 2.45 -11.06
CA GLY A 58 8.28 2.83 -9.92
C GLY A 58 9.62 2.08 -9.87
N THR A 59 10.47 2.45 -8.92
CA THR A 59 11.71 1.71 -8.64
C THR A 59 11.42 0.40 -7.88
N PRO A 60 12.35 -0.58 -7.91
CA PRO A 60 12.24 -1.78 -7.07
C PRO A 60 12.04 -1.46 -5.58
N GLU A 61 12.75 -0.47 -5.05
CA GLU A 61 12.69 -0.05 -3.65
C GLU A 61 11.33 0.59 -3.35
N ALA A 62 10.79 1.41 -4.25
CA ALA A 62 9.44 1.96 -4.09
C ALA A 62 8.39 0.85 -4.06
N ARG A 63 8.49 -0.15 -4.94
CA ARG A 63 7.58 -1.31 -4.92
C ARG A 63 7.73 -2.15 -3.66
N ALA A 64 8.95 -2.36 -3.18
CA ALA A 64 9.23 -3.04 -1.93
C ALA A 64 8.59 -2.30 -0.74
N TRP A 65 8.72 -0.97 -0.70
CA TRP A 65 8.11 -0.12 0.33
C TRP A 65 6.58 -0.14 0.27
N ILE A 66 5.99 -0.04 -0.93
CA ILE A 66 4.54 -0.17 -1.16
C ILE A 66 4.05 -1.53 -0.65
N ALA A 67 4.74 -2.61 -0.98
CA ALA A 67 4.38 -3.97 -0.57
C ALA A 67 4.51 -4.19 0.95
N ALA A 68 5.44 -3.51 1.61
CA ALA A 68 5.68 -3.63 3.04
C ALA A 68 4.70 -2.82 3.92
N CYS A 69 3.83 -1.99 3.34
CA CYS A 69 2.95 -1.11 4.09
C CYS A 69 1.97 -1.87 5.01
N THR A 70 2.12 -1.64 6.32
CA THR A 70 1.25 -2.17 7.39
C THR A 70 0.16 -1.21 7.83
N ARG A 71 0.05 -0.04 7.19
CA ARG A 71 -0.90 1.04 7.52
C ARG A 71 -0.70 1.65 8.92
N SER A 72 0.55 1.86 9.31
CA SER A 72 0.88 2.51 10.60
C SER A 72 0.40 3.96 10.70
N GLY A 73 0.29 4.69 9.58
CA GLY A 73 -0.13 6.09 9.54
C GLY A 73 0.94 7.11 9.97
N VAL A 74 2.13 6.67 10.39
CA VAL A 74 3.21 7.53 10.90
C VAL A 74 3.74 8.51 9.83
N CYS A 75 3.60 8.17 8.56
CA CYS A 75 4.01 9.03 7.45
C CYS A 75 3.16 10.28 7.27
N THR A 76 1.90 10.28 7.70
CA THR A 76 0.98 11.43 7.56
C THR A 76 1.42 12.66 8.34
N PRO A 77 1.68 12.59 9.66
CA PRO A 77 2.19 13.74 10.40
C PRO A 77 3.63 14.15 10.00
N ALA A 78 4.36 13.28 9.28
CA ALA A 78 5.74 13.56 8.84
C ALA A 78 5.81 14.34 7.51
N CYS A 79 4.70 14.52 6.79
CA CYS A 79 4.72 15.16 5.49
C CYS A 79 4.74 16.70 5.61
N PRO A 80 5.80 17.40 5.17
CA PRO A 80 5.86 18.86 5.30
C PRO A 80 4.85 19.61 4.42
N GLU A 81 4.34 18.97 3.35
CA GLU A 81 3.35 19.52 2.43
C GLU A 81 1.90 19.39 2.96
N GLY A 82 1.69 18.72 4.09
CA GLY A 82 0.35 18.50 4.65
C GLY A 82 -0.57 17.60 3.79
N ILE A 83 -0.02 16.88 2.82
CA ILE A 83 -0.73 15.81 2.10
C ILE A 83 -0.76 14.53 2.94
N ASP A 84 -1.64 13.58 2.62
CA ASP A 84 -1.77 12.32 3.36
C ASP A 84 -1.03 11.16 2.65
N PRO A 85 0.23 10.85 3.01
CA PRO A 85 0.99 9.79 2.35
C PRO A 85 0.48 8.41 2.73
N ALA A 86 -0.22 8.24 3.85
CA ALA A 86 -0.84 6.95 4.19
C ALA A 86 -1.94 6.61 3.19
N PHE A 87 -2.76 7.60 2.80
CA PHE A 87 -3.73 7.44 1.74
C PHE A 87 -3.06 7.25 0.37
N MET A 88 -1.99 7.99 0.07
CA MET A 88 -1.20 7.75 -1.15
C MET A 88 -0.68 6.31 -1.23
N LEU A 89 -0.14 5.76 -0.13
CA LEU A 89 0.32 4.36 -0.07
C LEU A 89 -0.81 3.37 -0.27
N ARG A 90 -2.02 3.71 0.20
CA ARG A 90 -3.21 2.89 -0.02
C ARG A 90 -3.56 2.81 -1.51
N LEU A 91 -3.55 3.96 -2.19
CA LEU A 91 -3.78 4.06 -3.63
C LEU A 91 -2.68 3.34 -4.41
N ALA A 92 -1.42 3.57 -4.07
CA ALA A 92 -0.27 2.92 -4.68
C ALA A 92 -0.32 1.39 -4.51
N THR A 93 -0.70 0.89 -3.32
CA THR A 93 -0.88 -0.55 -3.08
C THR A 93 -1.98 -1.14 -3.96
N TRP A 94 -3.10 -0.45 -4.15
CA TRP A 94 -4.17 -0.94 -5.03
C TRP A 94 -3.71 -1.00 -6.48
N ARG A 95 -3.07 0.08 -6.96
CA ARG A 95 -2.57 0.19 -8.33
C ARG A 95 -1.49 -0.85 -8.61
N ALA A 96 -0.51 -1.01 -7.70
CA ALA A 96 0.54 -2.01 -7.81
C ALA A 96 0.01 -3.46 -7.78
N LYS A 97 -1.19 -3.71 -7.24
CA LYS A 97 -1.86 -5.02 -7.29
C LYS A 97 -2.72 -5.23 -8.54
N GLY A 98 -2.75 -4.27 -9.46
CA GLY A 98 -3.55 -4.36 -10.69
C GLY A 98 -5.03 -4.02 -10.51
N ALA A 99 -5.42 -3.26 -9.47
CA ALA A 99 -6.83 -2.94 -9.22
C ALA A 99 -7.53 -2.16 -10.35
N LEU A 100 -6.76 -1.61 -11.30
CA LEU A 100 -7.27 -0.86 -12.45
C LEU A 100 -7.28 -1.67 -13.76
N GLY A 101 -6.93 -2.96 -13.71
CA GLY A 101 -6.85 -3.85 -14.87
C GLY A 101 -5.43 -4.08 -15.40
N ASP A 102 -4.45 -3.37 -14.86
CA ASP A 102 -3.04 -3.51 -15.23
C ASP A 102 -2.39 -4.76 -14.64
N ALA A 103 -1.27 -5.19 -15.23
CA ALA A 103 -0.46 -6.27 -14.67
C ALA A 103 0.05 -5.89 -13.26
N PRO A 104 0.02 -6.81 -12.28
CA PRO A 104 0.50 -6.52 -10.94
C PRO A 104 2.01 -6.26 -10.93
N LEU A 105 2.40 -5.18 -10.27
CA LEU A 105 3.78 -4.77 -10.02
C LEU A 105 4.36 -5.40 -8.75
N ILE A 106 3.48 -5.82 -7.82
CA ILE A 106 3.84 -6.50 -6.58
C ILE A 106 3.07 -7.81 -6.46
N ALA A 107 3.58 -8.73 -5.64
CA ALA A 107 2.92 -10.01 -5.39
C ALA A 107 1.49 -9.82 -4.89
N VAL A 108 0.54 -10.46 -5.57
CA VAL A 108 -0.86 -10.58 -5.15
C VAL A 108 -1.04 -11.97 -4.55
N LYS A 109 -1.74 -12.07 -3.42
CA LYS A 109 -2.07 -13.39 -2.86
C LYS A 109 -2.91 -14.17 -3.87
N GLU A 110 -2.48 -15.38 -4.19
CA GLU A 110 -3.14 -16.25 -5.17
C GLU A 110 -4.60 -16.53 -4.78
N ASP A 111 -4.87 -16.74 -3.49
CA ASP A 111 -6.22 -16.96 -2.97
C ASP A 111 -6.70 -15.77 -2.13
N THR A 112 -7.38 -14.83 -2.79
CA THR A 112 -8.06 -13.70 -2.11
C THR A 112 -9.17 -14.15 -1.16
N GLN A 113 -9.66 -15.39 -1.31
CA GLN A 113 -10.70 -16.00 -0.49
C GLN A 113 -10.14 -16.89 0.63
N PHE A 114 -8.82 -16.93 0.84
CA PHE A 114 -8.20 -17.77 1.86
C PHE A 114 -8.80 -17.54 3.26
N SER A 115 -8.85 -16.28 3.71
CA SER A 115 -9.41 -15.95 5.04
C SER A 115 -10.92 -16.26 5.14
N PRO A 116 -11.78 -15.89 4.16
CA PRO A 116 -13.16 -16.37 4.13
C PRO A 116 -13.31 -17.90 4.20
N LYS A 117 -12.49 -18.66 3.46
CA LYS A 117 -12.50 -20.13 3.48
C LYS A 117 -12.10 -20.68 4.84
N VAL A 118 -11.06 -20.14 5.48
CA VAL A 118 -10.67 -20.50 6.85
C VAL A 118 -11.80 -20.24 7.83
N LYS A 119 -12.45 -19.07 7.75
CA LYS A 119 -13.62 -18.74 8.60
C LYS A 119 -14.80 -19.67 8.34
N ALA A 120 -15.06 -20.04 7.10
CA ALA A 120 -16.11 -21.00 6.76
C ALA A 120 -15.84 -22.37 7.39
N PHE A 121 -14.59 -22.87 7.28
CA PHE A 121 -14.21 -24.13 7.91
C PHE A 121 -14.31 -24.08 9.43
N ALA A 122 -13.79 -23.01 10.06
CA ALA A 122 -13.86 -22.83 11.51
C ALA A 122 -15.31 -22.86 12.02
N ARG A 123 -16.25 -22.25 11.31
CA ARG A 123 -17.69 -22.28 11.68
C ARG A 123 -18.32 -23.67 11.60
N LEU A 124 -17.75 -24.59 10.82
CA LEU A 124 -18.25 -25.96 10.69
C LEU A 124 -17.64 -26.90 11.74
N THR A 125 -16.45 -26.58 12.26
CA THR A 125 -15.70 -27.49 13.14
C THR A 125 -15.66 -27.04 14.60
N LEU A 126 -15.80 -25.75 14.88
CA LEU A 126 -15.79 -25.21 16.24
C LEU A 126 -17.18 -25.27 16.87
N THR A 127 -17.24 -25.49 18.18
CA THR A 127 -18.46 -25.35 18.98
C THR A 127 -18.95 -23.90 18.99
N GLU A 128 -20.22 -23.66 19.34
CA GLU A 128 -20.75 -22.29 19.43
C GLU A 128 -19.96 -21.42 20.42
N GLU A 129 -19.49 -22.01 21.53
CA GLU A 129 -18.67 -21.32 22.53
C GLU A 129 -17.29 -20.93 21.98
N GLU A 130 -16.61 -21.85 21.30
CA GLU A 130 -15.31 -21.57 20.65
C GLU A 130 -15.45 -20.55 19.51
N GLN A 131 -16.53 -20.61 18.74
CA GLN A 131 -16.81 -19.62 17.71
C GLN A 131 -16.99 -18.21 18.31
N ALA A 132 -17.71 -18.08 19.43
CA ALA A 132 -17.87 -16.80 20.11
C ALA A 132 -16.54 -16.24 20.67
N GLN A 133 -15.60 -17.12 21.00
CA GLN A 133 -14.30 -16.73 21.53
C GLN A 133 -13.27 -16.38 20.45
N TRP A 134 -13.26 -17.09 19.31
CA TRP A 134 -12.14 -17.06 18.36
C TRP A 134 -12.44 -16.48 16.97
N LEU A 135 -13.71 -16.20 16.61
CA LEU A 135 -14.09 -15.69 15.28
C LEU A 135 -14.59 -14.25 15.27
#